data_AF-A0A0P9LTB7-F1
#
_entry.id   AF-A0A0P9LTB7-F1
#
_cell.length_a   1.000
_cell.length_b   1.000
_cell.length_c   1.000
_cell.angle_alpha   90.00
_cell.angle_beta   90.00
_cell.angle_gamma   90.00
#
_symmetry.space_group_name_H-M   'P 1'
#
loop_
_entity.id
_entity.type
_entity.pdbx_description
1 polymer ?
#
loop_
_entity_poly.entity_id
_entity_poly.type
_entity_poly.pdbx_seq_one_letter_code
_entity_poly.pdbx_strand_id
1 'polypeptide(L)'
;MTRSLRILYIAIFLGILLVLGIWSLRSFSTFSTSAETTVLNGKWTKAAETHYDDEFPIKRLGTNLWAALDFKLFNEGRPGVVLGKDQWLYTDEEFDAIANGEQNEADNLALIQGVRDALEKQGTKLVLAIVPAKTRLYPEHIGETKPASLHVDLYQQFHEQVAKAGIFAPDLLAPLQAAKQQGQVFLRTDTHWTPMGAEVAAQQLSAAIAQKTPLEGEPEQFVTQAKGTEAYKGDLTTFLPLDPLFSNLLPKPDELQKRSTDPVEGAAAGDDALFADSDIPVGLVGTSYSANPNWNFVGALKQALRSDVVNYAEDGHGPILPMLKYLQTDAFKNTPPQVVIWEFPERYLPAHNDLGEFDPKWIAELKKSRDTQENVALNAKPSESPNRAQN
;
A
#
# COMPACT_ATOMS: atom_id res chain seq x y z
N MET A 1 -40.08 30.89 0.12
CA MET A 1 -39.36 31.62 1.18
C MET A 1 -39.90 33.05 1.26
N THR A 2 -40.47 33.47 2.40
CA THR A 2 -41.08 34.81 2.54
C THR A 2 -40.00 35.91 2.66
N ARG A 3 -40.34 37.14 2.25
CA ARG A 3 -39.41 38.30 2.27
C ARG A 3 -38.79 38.53 3.66
N SER A 4 -39.56 38.32 4.72
CA SER A 4 -39.14 38.43 6.11
C SER A 4 -38.11 37.37 6.51
N LEU A 5 -38.26 36.12 6.02
CA LEU A 5 -37.31 35.04 6.29
C LEU A 5 -35.94 35.32 5.63
N ARG A 6 -35.96 35.93 4.44
CA ARG A 6 -34.73 36.31 3.71
C ARG A 6 -33.98 37.45 4.43
N ILE A 7 -34.71 38.43 4.98
CA ILE A 7 -34.11 39.53 5.76
C ILE A 7 -33.50 39.00 7.06
N LEU A 8 -34.19 38.09 7.75
CA LEU A 8 -33.67 37.46 8.96
C LEU A 8 -32.40 36.64 8.68
N TYR A 9 -32.40 35.86 7.59
CA TYR A 9 -31.22 35.11 7.16
C TYR A 9 -30.02 36.02 6.86
N ILE A 10 -30.24 37.10 6.10
CA ILE A 10 -29.19 38.08 5.77
C ILE A 10 -28.68 38.77 7.05
N ALA A 11 -29.56 39.13 7.99
CA ALA A 11 -29.17 39.77 9.24
C ALA A 11 -28.35 38.83 10.15
N ILE A 12 -28.72 37.55 10.24
CA ILE A 12 -27.96 36.53 10.98
C ILE A 12 -26.60 36.30 10.32
N PHE A 13 -26.57 36.15 9.00
CA PHE A 13 -25.32 35.95 8.25
C PHE A 13 -24.37 37.15 8.40
N LEU A 14 -24.88 38.38 8.26
CA LEU A 14 -24.09 39.59 8.49
C LEU A 14 -23.65 39.71 9.94
N GLY A 15 -24.51 39.35 10.91
CA GLY A 15 -24.16 39.36 12.33
C GLY A 15 -23.03 38.38 12.66
N ILE A 16 -23.09 37.17 12.11
CA ILE A 16 -22.03 36.16 12.24
C ILE A 16 -20.74 36.70 11.59
N LEU A 17 -20.78 37.21 10.35
CA LEU A 17 -19.60 37.79 9.71
C LEU A 17 -18.99 38.95 10.51
N LEU A 18 -19.81 39.77 11.17
CA LEU A 18 -19.34 40.88 12.00
C LEU A 18 -18.68 40.38 13.29
N VAL A 19 -19.25 39.37 13.95
CA VAL A 19 -18.66 38.73 15.14
C VAL A 19 -17.34 38.05 14.78
N LEU A 20 -17.29 37.33 13.66
CA LEU A 20 -16.07 36.70 13.17
C LEU A 20 -15.03 37.77 12.80
N GLY A 21 -15.42 38.83 12.09
CA GLY A 21 -14.53 39.95 11.76
C GLY A 21 -13.98 40.69 12.99
N ILE A 22 -14.79 40.87 14.04
CA ILE A 22 -14.33 41.47 15.30
C ILE A 22 -13.38 40.52 16.05
N TRP A 23 -13.64 39.21 16.00
CA TRP A 23 -12.75 38.21 16.58
C TRP A 23 -11.41 38.15 15.84
N SER A 24 -11.38 38.23 14.50
CA SER A 24 -10.13 38.20 13.73
C SER A 24 -9.23 39.41 14.02
N LEU A 25 -9.81 40.56 14.39
CA LEU A 25 -9.05 41.73 14.83
C LEU A 25 -8.30 41.51 16.15
N ARG A 26 -8.70 40.55 17.00
CA ARG A 26 -7.93 40.18 18.20
C ARG A 26 -6.62 39.46 17.88
N SER A 27 -6.59 38.64 16.81
CA SER A 27 -5.39 37.91 16.36
C SER A 27 -4.25 38.88 15.98
N PHE A 28 -4.56 40.05 15.44
CA PHE A 28 -3.56 41.07 15.12
C PHE A 28 -2.96 41.76 16.36
N SER A 29 -3.59 41.70 17.53
CA SER A 29 -3.11 42.36 18.74
C SER A 29 -1.94 41.63 19.42
N THR A 30 -1.77 40.33 19.12
CA THR A 30 -0.72 39.45 19.67
C THR A 30 0.39 39.14 18.67
N PHE A 31 0.26 39.60 17.42
CA PHE A 31 1.27 39.43 16.39
C PHE A 31 2.49 40.32 16.67
N SER A 32 3.63 39.70 16.99
CA SER A 32 4.92 40.39 17.11
C SER A 32 5.95 39.74 16.20
N THR A 33 6.72 40.55 15.50
CA THR A 33 7.78 40.08 14.58
C THR A 33 9.15 40.49 15.11
N SER A 34 10.15 39.62 15.03
CA SER A 34 11.54 39.98 15.34
C SER A 34 12.15 40.88 14.26
N ALA A 35 13.18 41.65 14.61
CA ALA A 35 13.79 42.67 13.75
C ALA A 35 14.40 42.16 12.42
N GLU A 36 14.41 40.84 12.18
CA GLU A 36 14.99 40.23 10.97
C GLU A 36 13.97 39.82 9.89
N THR A 37 12.65 39.94 10.13
CA THR A 37 11.64 39.61 9.12
C THR A 37 11.30 40.82 8.25
N THR A 38 12.04 41.01 7.16
CA THR A 38 11.82 42.09 6.19
C THR A 38 10.65 41.78 5.25
N VAL A 39 9.87 42.81 4.90
CA VAL A 39 8.64 42.74 4.06
C VAL A 39 8.94 42.28 2.63
N LEU A 40 10.16 42.45 2.15
CA LEU A 40 10.58 42.17 0.77
C LEU A 40 10.82 40.68 0.45
N ASN A 41 10.92 39.80 1.45
CA ASN A 41 11.32 38.40 1.24
C ASN A 41 10.16 37.39 1.34
N GLY A 42 8.90 37.83 1.41
CA GLY A 42 7.72 36.95 1.50
C GLY A 42 7.55 36.15 2.81
N LYS A 43 8.60 36.10 3.64
CA LYS A 43 8.60 35.45 4.96
C LYS A 43 7.68 36.14 5.97
N TRP A 44 7.48 37.45 5.83
CA TRP A 44 6.50 38.20 6.64
C TRP A 44 5.06 37.77 6.31
N THR A 45 4.72 37.68 5.02
CA THR A 45 3.40 37.22 4.57
C THR A 45 3.12 35.79 5.05
N LYS A 46 4.11 34.90 4.96
CA LYS A 46 3.97 33.52 5.44
C LYS A 46 3.81 33.44 6.96
N ALA A 47 4.56 34.24 7.73
CA ALA A 47 4.42 34.30 9.18
C ALA A 47 3.07 34.90 9.61
N ALA A 48 2.58 35.92 8.91
CA ALA A 48 1.25 36.50 9.13
C ALA A 48 0.13 35.53 8.76
N GLU A 49 0.27 34.78 7.67
CA GLU A 49 -0.68 33.75 7.22
C GLU A 49 -0.73 32.57 8.21
N THR A 50 0.42 32.04 8.63
CA THR A 50 0.49 30.97 9.64
C THR A 50 -0.11 31.41 10.98
N HIS A 51 0.22 32.61 11.46
CA HIS A 51 -0.34 33.12 12.72
C HIS A 51 -1.85 33.38 12.64
N TYR A 52 -2.35 33.84 11.49
CA TYR A 52 -3.77 34.02 11.25
C TYR A 52 -4.52 32.67 11.19
N ASP A 53 -3.97 31.67 10.50
CA ASP A 53 -4.57 30.33 10.42
C ASP A 53 -4.58 29.60 11.79
N ASP A 54 -3.58 29.83 12.64
CA ASP A 54 -3.48 29.27 14.00
C ASP A 54 -4.50 29.90 14.98
N GLU A 55 -4.67 31.23 14.94
CA GLU A 55 -5.58 31.96 15.85
C GLU A 55 -7.04 32.02 15.34
N PHE A 56 -7.26 31.73 14.05
CA PHE A 56 -8.55 31.90 13.40
C PHE A 56 -9.03 30.62 12.68
N PRO A 57 -9.46 29.58 13.43
CA PRO A 57 -9.76 28.25 12.88
C PRO A 57 -11.07 28.19 12.07
N ILE A 58 -11.63 29.31 11.61
CA ILE A 58 -12.88 29.37 10.83
C ILE A 58 -12.81 28.56 9.56
N LYS A 59 -11.64 28.52 8.92
CA LYS A 59 -11.40 27.68 7.76
C LYS A 59 -11.63 26.19 8.11
N ARG A 60 -11.15 25.76 9.29
CA ARG A 60 -11.34 24.41 9.84
C ARG A 60 -12.77 24.16 10.34
N LEU A 61 -13.41 25.15 10.96
CA LEU A 61 -14.82 25.06 11.37
C LEU A 61 -15.75 24.95 10.17
N GLY A 62 -15.50 25.74 9.12
CA GLY A 62 -16.26 25.74 7.87
C GLY A 62 -16.06 24.45 7.08
N THR A 63 -14.82 23.97 6.93
CA THR A 63 -14.56 22.69 6.27
C THR A 63 -15.13 21.52 7.05
N ASN A 64 -15.05 21.49 8.38
CA ASN A 64 -15.62 20.42 9.20
C ASN A 64 -17.16 20.44 9.20
N LEU A 65 -17.77 21.63 9.18
CA LEU A 65 -19.24 21.76 9.10
C LEU A 65 -19.76 21.35 7.72
N TRP A 66 -19.07 21.75 6.65
CA TRP A 66 -19.39 21.34 5.28
C TRP A 66 -19.21 19.83 5.10
N ALA A 67 -18.07 19.30 5.57
CA ALA A 67 -17.80 17.87 5.65
C ALA A 67 -18.85 17.06 6.40
N ALA A 68 -19.30 17.53 7.57
CA ALA A 68 -20.32 16.83 8.35
C ALA A 68 -21.69 16.89 7.68
N LEU A 69 -21.99 17.95 6.93
CA LEU A 69 -23.17 18.01 6.07
C LEU A 69 -23.05 17.02 4.92
N ASP A 70 -21.92 16.95 4.23
CA ASP A 70 -21.69 16.00 3.13
C ASP A 70 -21.73 14.54 3.63
N PHE A 71 -21.06 14.23 4.74
CA PHE A 71 -21.07 12.92 5.38
C PHE A 71 -22.49 12.51 5.81
N LYS A 72 -23.29 13.43 6.35
CA LYS A 72 -24.64 13.13 6.86
C LYS A 72 -25.73 13.12 5.79
N LEU A 73 -25.61 13.96 4.76
CA LEU A 73 -26.61 14.11 3.71
C LEU A 73 -26.34 13.21 2.50
N PHE A 74 -25.06 12.99 2.17
CA PHE A 74 -24.65 12.29 0.95
C PHE A 74 -23.83 11.03 1.24
N ASN A 75 -23.41 10.79 2.50
CA ASN A 75 -22.56 9.66 2.86
C ASN A 75 -21.24 9.68 2.06
N GLU A 76 -20.66 10.88 1.90
CA GLU A 76 -19.43 11.14 1.14
C GLU A 76 -18.27 11.55 2.08
N GLY A 77 -17.04 11.07 1.79
CA GLY A 77 -15.80 11.47 2.43
C GLY A 77 -14.95 12.42 1.55
N ARG A 78 -13.71 12.71 1.94
CA ARG A 78 -12.74 13.35 1.01
C ARG A 78 -12.26 12.34 -0.03
N PRO A 79 -11.71 12.78 -1.18
CA PRO A 79 -10.92 11.92 -2.04
C PRO A 79 -9.91 11.12 -1.21
N GLY A 80 -9.90 9.81 -1.38
CA GLY A 80 -9.18 8.82 -0.58
C GLY A 80 -10.06 7.83 0.18
N VAL A 81 -11.37 8.06 0.33
CA VAL A 81 -12.25 7.14 1.06
C VAL A 81 -13.67 7.01 0.48
N VAL A 82 -14.16 5.79 0.43
CA VAL A 82 -15.54 5.42 0.09
C VAL A 82 -16.24 4.84 1.32
N LEU A 83 -17.43 5.35 1.64
CA LEU A 83 -18.23 4.87 2.77
C LEU A 83 -18.99 3.59 2.41
N GLY A 84 -18.78 2.54 3.21
CA GLY A 84 -19.53 1.31 3.18
C GLY A 84 -20.69 1.28 4.17
N LYS A 85 -21.35 0.12 4.25
CA LYS A 85 -22.34 -0.23 5.28
C LYS A 85 -21.63 -0.56 6.59
N ASP A 86 -22.38 -0.57 7.68
CA ASP A 86 -21.90 -1.03 8.99
C ASP A 86 -20.61 -0.34 9.47
N GLN A 87 -20.44 0.93 9.10
CA GLN A 87 -19.23 1.72 9.38
C GLN A 87 -17.94 1.18 8.76
N TRP A 88 -18.03 0.41 7.67
CA TRP A 88 -16.89 0.05 6.84
C TRP A 88 -16.44 1.23 5.99
N LEU A 89 -15.13 1.38 5.86
CA LEU A 89 -14.50 2.33 4.96
C LEU A 89 -13.67 1.57 3.94
N TYR A 90 -13.58 2.09 2.72
CA TYR A 90 -12.69 1.56 1.69
C TYR A 90 -11.86 2.69 1.09
N THR A 91 -10.69 2.38 0.55
CA THR A 91 -9.95 3.35 -0.29
C THR A 91 -10.68 3.53 -1.61
N ASP A 92 -10.71 4.76 -2.14
CA ASP A 92 -11.28 5.02 -3.47
C ASP A 92 -10.42 4.45 -4.60
N GLU A 93 -9.15 4.14 -4.35
CA GLU A 93 -8.26 3.41 -5.26
C GLU A 93 -8.82 2.03 -5.68
N GLU A 94 -9.70 1.43 -4.87
CA GLU A 94 -10.39 0.16 -5.18
C GLU A 94 -11.75 0.37 -5.88
N PHE A 95 -12.12 1.63 -6.17
CA PHE A 95 -13.39 2.00 -6.80
C PHE A 95 -13.22 2.77 -8.10
N ASP A 96 -12.26 3.69 -8.14
CA ASP A 96 -12.17 4.69 -9.18
C ASP A 96 -11.74 4.11 -10.53
N ALA A 97 -12.24 4.72 -11.60
CA ALA A 97 -11.70 4.50 -12.93
C ALA A 97 -10.35 5.24 -13.04
N ILE A 98 -9.32 4.54 -13.54
CA ILE A 98 -7.98 5.11 -13.65
C ILE A 98 -7.73 5.58 -15.07
N ALA A 99 -7.36 6.85 -15.22
CA ALA A 99 -6.94 7.39 -16.51
C ALA A 99 -5.70 6.64 -17.02
N ASN A 100 -5.78 6.14 -18.25
CA ASN A 100 -4.76 5.29 -18.85
C ASN A 100 -4.51 3.97 -18.09
N GLY A 101 -5.50 3.46 -17.35
CA GLY A 101 -5.38 2.21 -16.58
C GLY A 101 -4.79 1.05 -17.38
N GLU A 102 -5.35 0.73 -18.54
CA GLU A 102 -4.85 -0.36 -19.41
C GLU A 102 -3.37 -0.20 -19.81
N GLN A 103 -2.93 1.03 -20.09
CA GLN A 103 -1.53 1.31 -20.43
C GLN A 103 -0.62 1.18 -19.20
N ASN A 104 -1.07 1.68 -18.04
CA ASN A 104 -0.35 1.53 -16.79
C ASN A 104 -0.22 0.05 -16.38
N GLU A 105 -1.27 -0.75 -16.55
CA GLU A 105 -1.23 -2.20 -16.31
C GLU A 105 -0.17 -2.88 -17.18
N ALA A 106 -0.16 -2.59 -18.48
CA ALA A 106 0.83 -3.13 -19.40
C ALA A 106 2.26 -2.71 -19.03
N ASP A 107 2.46 -1.45 -18.65
CA ASP A 107 3.75 -0.93 -18.24
C ASP A 107 4.25 -1.52 -16.92
N ASN A 108 3.37 -1.65 -15.93
CA ASN A 108 3.67 -2.25 -14.63
C ASN A 108 3.91 -3.76 -14.76
N LEU A 109 3.15 -4.47 -15.61
CA LEU A 109 3.40 -5.88 -15.89
C LEU A 109 4.78 -6.08 -16.54
N ALA A 110 5.18 -5.21 -17.48
CA ALA A 110 6.51 -5.26 -18.08
C ALA A 110 7.61 -5.01 -17.04
N LEU A 111 7.40 -4.12 -16.07
CA LEU A 111 8.31 -3.91 -14.95
C LEU A 111 8.40 -5.16 -14.05
N ILE A 112 7.27 -5.77 -13.71
CA ILE A 112 7.23 -6.99 -12.88
C ILE A 112 8.00 -8.13 -13.57
N GLN A 113 7.84 -8.29 -14.88
CA GLN A 113 8.62 -9.26 -15.67
C GLN A 113 10.12 -8.96 -15.64
N GLY A 114 10.49 -7.69 -15.83
CA GLY A 114 11.88 -7.23 -15.74
C GLY A 114 12.51 -7.49 -14.38
N VAL A 115 11.78 -7.22 -13.30
CA VAL A 115 12.19 -7.53 -11.93
C VAL A 115 12.42 -9.03 -11.77
N ARG A 116 11.49 -9.87 -12.24
CA ARG A 116 11.66 -11.34 -12.19
C ARG A 116 12.95 -11.76 -12.88
N ASP A 117 13.22 -11.23 -14.07
CA ASP A 117 14.43 -11.56 -14.84
C ASP A 117 15.70 -11.05 -14.15
N ALA A 118 15.65 -9.89 -13.50
CA ALA A 118 16.77 -9.34 -12.73
C ALA A 118 17.10 -10.19 -11.50
N LEU A 119 16.07 -10.65 -10.76
CA LEU A 119 16.22 -11.55 -9.63
C LEU A 119 16.78 -12.91 -10.08
N GLU A 120 16.22 -13.47 -11.16
CA GLU A 120 16.64 -14.78 -11.67
C GLU A 120 18.10 -14.81 -12.14
N LYS A 121 18.62 -13.70 -12.70
CA LYS A 121 20.04 -13.55 -13.04
C LYS A 121 20.98 -13.65 -11.84
N GLN A 122 20.51 -13.32 -10.64
CA GLN A 122 21.25 -13.43 -9.37
C GLN A 122 20.94 -14.74 -8.63
N GLY A 123 20.21 -15.67 -9.24
CA GLY A 123 19.81 -16.92 -8.60
C GLY A 123 18.62 -16.81 -7.64
N THR A 124 18.08 -15.60 -7.43
CA THR A 124 16.93 -15.35 -6.57
C THR A 124 15.62 -15.70 -7.26
N LYS A 125 14.73 -16.42 -6.56
CA LYS A 125 13.38 -16.73 -7.05
C LYS A 125 12.37 -15.70 -6.58
N LEU A 126 11.53 -15.22 -7.50
CA LEU A 126 10.43 -14.31 -7.19
C LEU A 126 9.17 -15.08 -6.80
N VAL A 127 8.58 -14.73 -5.66
CA VAL A 127 7.23 -15.11 -5.24
C VAL A 127 6.40 -13.83 -5.17
N LEU A 128 5.48 -13.63 -6.11
CA LEU A 128 4.61 -12.45 -6.13
C LEU A 128 3.39 -12.72 -5.23
N ALA A 129 3.29 -12.00 -4.12
CA ALA A 129 2.17 -12.06 -3.19
C ALA A 129 1.13 -11.00 -3.58
N ILE A 130 0.25 -11.35 -4.52
CA ILE A 130 -0.84 -10.46 -4.95
C ILE A 130 -1.89 -10.39 -3.84
N VAL A 131 -2.00 -9.23 -3.18
CA VAL A 131 -2.97 -9.02 -2.10
C VAL A 131 -4.34 -8.64 -2.71
N PRO A 132 -5.40 -9.43 -2.46
CA PRO A 132 -6.73 -9.09 -2.97
C PRO A 132 -7.27 -7.83 -2.31
N ALA A 133 -8.04 -7.06 -3.08
CA ALA A 133 -8.70 -5.85 -2.65
C ALA A 133 -9.68 -6.12 -1.50
N LYS A 134 -9.80 -5.15 -0.60
CA LYS A 134 -10.75 -5.22 0.51
C LYS A 134 -12.19 -5.27 0.00
N THR A 135 -12.50 -4.56 -1.10
CA THR A 135 -13.80 -4.64 -1.80
C THR A 135 -14.13 -6.06 -2.30
N ARG A 136 -13.12 -6.81 -2.74
CA ARG A 136 -13.27 -8.20 -3.19
C ARG A 136 -13.48 -9.18 -2.04
N LEU A 137 -12.83 -8.93 -0.91
CA LEU A 137 -12.97 -9.76 0.30
C LEU A 137 -14.23 -9.46 1.08
N TYR A 138 -14.69 -8.20 1.12
CA TYR A 138 -15.85 -7.75 1.88
C TYR A 138 -16.90 -7.05 0.99
N PRO A 139 -17.42 -7.70 -0.07
CA PRO A 139 -18.44 -7.11 -0.92
C PRO A 139 -19.76 -6.87 -0.17
N GLU A 140 -20.03 -7.62 0.90
CA GLU A 140 -21.24 -7.50 1.70
C GLU A 140 -21.38 -6.14 2.42
N HIS A 141 -20.26 -5.45 2.69
CA HIS A 141 -20.24 -4.14 3.33
C HIS A 141 -20.06 -2.99 2.34
N ILE A 142 -20.06 -3.24 1.03
CA ILE A 142 -20.07 -2.17 0.03
C ILE A 142 -21.41 -1.41 0.11
N GLY A 143 -21.31 -0.07 0.07
CA GLY A 143 -22.41 0.87 0.09
C GLY A 143 -23.12 1.01 -1.24
N GLU A 144 -23.55 2.23 -1.57
CA GLU A 144 -24.23 2.53 -2.84
C GLU A 144 -23.24 2.68 -3.99
N THR A 145 -22.06 3.25 -3.73
CA THR A 145 -20.96 3.37 -4.68
C THR A 145 -20.41 1.98 -5.00
N LYS A 146 -20.32 1.63 -6.28
CA LYS A 146 -19.77 0.36 -6.76
C LYS A 146 -18.41 0.59 -7.42
N PRO A 147 -17.47 -0.37 -7.32
CA PRO A 147 -16.22 -0.30 -8.07
C PRO A 147 -16.45 -0.20 -9.57
N ALA A 148 -15.60 0.59 -10.25
CA ALA A 148 -15.56 0.67 -11.70
C ALA A 148 -15.27 -0.70 -12.33
N SER A 149 -15.64 -0.87 -13.61
CA SER A 149 -15.49 -2.14 -14.34
C SER A 149 -14.06 -2.68 -14.35
N LEU A 150 -13.06 -1.80 -14.29
CA LEU A 150 -11.64 -2.12 -14.20
C LEU A 150 -11.35 -3.08 -13.04
N HIS A 151 -12.00 -2.89 -11.89
CA HIS A 151 -11.71 -3.63 -10.65
C HIS A 151 -12.41 -5.00 -10.58
N VAL A 152 -13.37 -5.29 -11.46
CA VAL A 152 -14.24 -6.48 -11.35
C VAL A 152 -13.41 -7.77 -11.41
N ASP A 153 -12.58 -7.91 -12.44
CA ASP A 153 -11.78 -9.12 -12.70
C ASP A 153 -10.27 -8.90 -12.48
N LEU A 154 -9.88 -7.74 -11.94
CA LEU A 154 -8.47 -7.31 -11.84
C LEU A 154 -7.57 -8.36 -11.18
N TYR A 155 -7.96 -8.91 -10.03
CA TYR A 155 -7.20 -9.97 -9.34
C TYR A 155 -6.98 -11.20 -10.22
N GLN A 156 -8.05 -11.73 -10.82
CA GLN A 156 -7.97 -12.90 -11.70
C GLN A 156 -7.11 -12.62 -12.92
N GLN A 157 -7.32 -11.48 -13.58
CA GLN A 157 -6.53 -11.08 -14.75
C GLN A 157 -5.06 -10.90 -14.40
N PHE A 158 -4.75 -10.31 -13.24
CA PHE A 158 -3.38 -10.14 -12.78
C PHE A 158 -2.70 -11.52 -12.61
N HIS A 159 -3.34 -12.46 -11.91
CA HIS A 159 -2.86 -13.83 -11.76
C HIS A 159 -2.64 -14.53 -13.11
N GLU A 160 -3.57 -14.40 -14.05
CA GLU A 160 -3.43 -14.96 -15.39
C GLU A 160 -2.24 -14.37 -16.17
N GLN A 161 -2.05 -13.05 -16.09
CA GLN A 161 -0.98 -12.34 -16.78
C GLN A 161 0.40 -12.74 -16.22
N VAL A 162 0.55 -12.80 -14.90
CA VAL A 162 1.84 -13.18 -14.27
C VAL A 162 2.13 -14.67 -14.47
N ALA A 163 1.12 -15.53 -14.47
CA ALA A 163 1.28 -16.94 -14.80
C ALA A 163 1.74 -17.16 -16.25
N LYS A 164 1.18 -16.43 -17.23
CA LYS A 164 1.66 -16.42 -18.64
C LYS A 164 3.10 -15.92 -18.76
N ALA A 165 3.52 -15.05 -17.85
CA ALA A 165 4.89 -14.57 -17.75
C ALA A 165 5.84 -15.52 -16.98
N GLY A 166 5.35 -16.68 -16.52
CA GLY A 166 6.15 -17.65 -15.76
C GLY A 166 6.49 -17.20 -14.33
N ILE A 167 5.81 -16.16 -13.82
CA ILE A 167 5.99 -15.65 -12.47
C ILE A 167 5.11 -16.47 -11.53
N PHE A 168 5.69 -16.91 -10.42
CA PHE A 168 4.97 -17.65 -9.39
C PHE A 168 4.21 -16.69 -8.47
N ALA A 169 2.89 -16.77 -8.50
CA ALA A 169 1.99 -16.00 -7.64
C ALA A 169 0.96 -16.93 -6.97
N PRO A 170 1.16 -17.33 -5.69
CA PRO A 170 0.18 -18.13 -4.96
C PRO A 170 -1.15 -17.37 -4.77
N ASP A 171 -2.29 -18.06 -4.88
CA ASP A 171 -3.59 -17.46 -4.59
C ASP A 171 -3.73 -17.17 -3.09
N LEU A 172 -3.99 -15.90 -2.75
CA LEU A 172 -4.27 -15.44 -1.39
C LEU A 172 -5.77 -15.19 -1.16
N LEU A 173 -6.58 -15.08 -2.21
CA LEU A 173 -8.00 -14.76 -2.10
C LEU A 173 -8.78 -15.89 -1.42
N ALA A 174 -8.67 -17.13 -1.92
CA ALA A 174 -9.42 -18.25 -1.36
C ALA A 174 -9.14 -18.49 0.15
N PRO A 175 -7.87 -18.55 0.63
CA PRO A 175 -7.61 -18.75 2.05
C PRO A 175 -8.08 -17.57 2.91
N LEU A 176 -7.93 -16.32 2.45
CA LEU A 176 -8.43 -15.15 3.16
C LEU A 176 -9.97 -15.14 3.23
N GLN A 177 -10.66 -15.52 2.15
CA GLN A 177 -12.12 -15.66 2.14
C GLN A 177 -12.60 -16.71 3.15
N ALA A 178 -11.92 -17.87 3.21
CA ALA A 178 -12.24 -18.92 4.17
C ALA A 178 -12.02 -18.46 5.61
N ALA A 179 -10.95 -17.72 5.87
CA ALA A 179 -10.61 -17.21 7.20
C ALA A 179 -11.59 -16.15 7.75
N LYS A 180 -12.43 -15.53 6.91
CA LYS A 180 -13.51 -14.63 7.36
C LYS A 180 -14.46 -15.27 8.38
N GLN A 181 -14.60 -16.60 8.37
CA GLN A 181 -15.41 -17.34 9.34
C GLN A 181 -14.83 -17.34 10.76
N GLN A 182 -13.52 -17.07 10.89
CA GLN A 182 -12.79 -17.07 12.15
C GLN A 182 -12.63 -15.65 12.73
N GLY A 183 -12.75 -14.63 11.88
CA GLY A 183 -12.67 -13.23 12.28
C GLY A 183 -12.44 -12.31 11.08
N GLN A 184 -12.29 -11.02 11.36
CA GLN A 184 -11.92 -10.06 10.33
C GLN A 184 -10.50 -10.35 9.79
N VAL A 185 -10.36 -10.52 8.48
CA VAL A 185 -9.07 -10.61 7.77
C VAL A 185 -8.58 -9.25 7.29
N PHE A 186 -9.48 -8.26 7.16
CA PHE A 186 -9.14 -6.84 6.98
C PHE A 186 -9.82 -6.00 8.05
N LEU A 187 -9.14 -4.92 8.46
CA LEU A 187 -9.70 -3.94 9.36
C LEU A 187 -10.88 -3.23 8.72
N ARG A 188 -11.87 -2.79 9.51
CA ARG A 188 -13.09 -2.17 9.01
C ARG A 188 -12.85 -0.74 8.55
N THR A 189 -12.06 0.03 9.29
CA THR A 189 -11.81 1.47 9.07
C THR A 189 -10.43 1.78 8.50
N ASP A 190 -9.70 0.75 8.06
CA ASP A 190 -8.34 0.85 7.54
C ASP A 190 -8.21 0.05 6.22
N THR A 191 -7.23 0.40 5.38
CA THR A 191 -6.96 -0.32 4.12
C THR A 191 -6.37 -1.72 4.33
N HIS A 192 -5.71 -1.96 5.45
CA HIS A 192 -4.87 -3.14 5.65
C HIS A 192 -5.60 -4.38 6.16
N TRP A 193 -4.93 -5.51 6.01
CA TRP A 193 -5.30 -6.75 6.67
C TRP A 193 -5.24 -6.62 8.20
N THR A 194 -5.92 -7.51 8.91
CA THR A 194 -5.66 -7.71 10.34
C THR A 194 -4.40 -8.57 10.52
N PRO A 195 -3.81 -8.64 11.73
CA PRO A 195 -2.73 -9.58 12.01
C PRO A 195 -3.09 -11.06 11.77
N MET A 196 -4.38 -11.40 11.85
CA MET A 196 -4.87 -12.74 11.49
C MET A 196 -4.92 -12.91 9.96
N GLY A 197 -5.38 -11.91 9.20
CA GLY A 197 -5.33 -11.95 7.74
C GLY A 197 -3.90 -12.04 7.20
N ALA A 198 -2.96 -11.27 7.77
CA ALA A 198 -1.54 -11.35 7.44
C ALA A 198 -0.95 -12.74 7.73
N GLU A 199 -1.35 -13.36 8.84
CA GLU A 199 -0.94 -14.72 9.20
C GLU A 199 -1.44 -15.77 8.20
N VAL A 200 -2.70 -15.67 7.77
CA VAL A 200 -3.27 -16.57 6.76
C VAL A 200 -2.52 -16.44 5.44
N ALA A 201 -2.21 -15.21 5.01
CA ALA A 201 -1.40 -14.98 3.82
C ALA A 201 0.00 -15.57 3.94
N ALA A 202 0.67 -15.37 5.09
CA ALA A 202 2.01 -15.90 5.34
C ALA A 202 2.04 -17.44 5.33
N GLN A 203 1.05 -18.10 5.94
CA GLN A 203 0.91 -19.56 5.91
C GLN A 203 0.71 -20.09 4.50
N GLN A 204 -0.14 -19.43 3.71
CA GLN A 204 -0.37 -19.81 2.32
C GLN A 204 0.90 -19.65 1.46
N LEU A 205 1.61 -18.52 1.60
CA LEU A 205 2.87 -18.28 0.90
C LEU A 205 3.91 -19.33 1.29
N SER A 206 4.05 -19.63 2.58
CA SER A 206 4.98 -20.66 3.05
C SER A 206 4.68 -22.04 2.49
N ALA A 207 3.40 -22.45 2.48
CA ALA A 207 3.00 -23.74 1.92
C ALA A 207 3.30 -23.81 0.41
N ALA A 208 3.09 -22.71 -0.31
CA ALA A 208 3.35 -22.62 -1.74
C ALA A 208 4.86 -22.61 -2.06
N ILE A 209 5.67 -21.89 -1.27
CA ILE A 209 7.13 -21.84 -1.36
C ILE A 209 7.72 -23.23 -1.11
N ALA A 210 7.31 -23.91 -0.03
CA ALA A 210 7.80 -25.26 0.29
C ALA A 210 7.59 -26.28 -0.85
N GLN A 211 6.56 -26.10 -1.69
CA GLN A 211 6.26 -26.98 -2.81
C GLN A 211 7.05 -26.66 -4.09
N LYS A 212 7.32 -25.39 -4.38
CA LYS A 212 7.90 -24.96 -5.67
C LYS A 212 9.34 -24.47 -5.59
N THR A 213 9.71 -23.89 -4.46
CA THR A 213 11.01 -23.28 -4.22
C THR A 213 11.42 -23.55 -2.76
N PRO A 214 11.73 -24.81 -2.41
CA PRO A 214 12.12 -25.15 -1.05
C PRO A 214 13.38 -24.35 -0.67
N LEU A 215 13.35 -23.74 0.52
CA LEU A 215 14.49 -23.01 1.06
C LEU A 215 15.58 -24.01 1.47
N GLU A 216 16.81 -23.71 1.12
CA GLU A 216 18.01 -24.40 1.59
C GLU A 216 18.42 -23.81 2.94
N GLY A 217 18.93 -24.65 3.85
CA GLY A 217 19.35 -24.25 5.19
C GLY A 217 18.61 -25.01 6.31
N GLU A 218 19.13 -24.88 7.53
CA GLU A 218 18.51 -25.49 8.70
C GLU A 218 17.30 -24.67 9.16
N PRO A 219 16.10 -25.29 9.31
CA PRO A 219 14.91 -24.52 9.67
C PRO A 219 14.97 -23.95 11.10
N GLU A 220 14.84 -22.64 11.20
CA GLU A 220 14.78 -21.90 12.45
C GLU A 220 13.39 -21.99 13.13
N GLN A 221 13.35 -21.71 14.42
CA GLN A 221 12.11 -21.72 15.20
C GLN A 221 11.78 -20.31 15.67
N PHE A 222 10.57 -19.86 15.31
CA PHE A 222 10.01 -18.58 15.73
C PHE A 222 8.67 -18.81 16.42
N VAL A 223 8.38 -17.98 17.43
CA VAL A 223 7.12 -18.05 18.18
C VAL A 223 6.45 -16.69 18.19
N THR A 224 5.19 -16.67 17.75
CA THR A 224 4.32 -15.50 17.75
C THR A 224 3.51 -15.46 19.03
N GLN A 225 3.55 -14.31 19.71
CA GLN A 225 2.82 -14.05 20.92
C GLN A 225 1.81 -12.92 20.70
N ALA A 226 0.59 -13.08 21.20
CA ALA A 226 -0.36 -11.97 21.31
C ALA A 226 0.10 -11.03 22.45
N LYS A 227 0.24 -9.73 22.14
CA LYS A 227 0.68 -8.69 23.09
C LYS A 227 -0.50 -7.90 23.70
N GLY A 228 -1.72 -8.19 23.27
CA GLY A 228 -2.96 -7.56 23.76
C GLY A 228 -3.82 -7.02 22.62
N THR A 229 -5.04 -6.58 22.96
CA THR A 229 -5.98 -5.95 22.02
C THR A 229 -6.20 -4.51 22.43
N GLU A 230 -6.09 -3.58 21.49
CA GLU A 230 -6.33 -2.15 21.71
C GLU A 230 -7.21 -1.55 20.63
N ALA A 231 -7.85 -0.42 20.95
CA ALA A 231 -8.57 0.37 19.97
C ALA A 231 -7.58 1.00 18.98
N TYR A 232 -7.84 0.82 17.69
CA TYR A 232 -6.99 1.27 16.60
C TYR A 232 -7.76 2.19 15.65
N LYS A 233 -7.23 3.39 15.43
CA LYS A 233 -7.79 4.37 14.49
C LYS A 233 -7.21 4.07 13.10
N GLY A 234 -8.04 3.54 12.20
CA GLY A 234 -7.63 3.19 10.85
C GLY A 234 -7.25 4.38 9.97
N ASP A 235 -6.37 4.14 9.00
CA ASP A 235 -5.85 5.14 8.05
C ASP A 235 -6.97 5.89 7.30
N LEU A 236 -8.02 5.17 6.85
CA LEU A 236 -9.14 5.73 6.09
C LEU A 236 -9.96 6.75 6.90
N THR A 237 -9.91 6.70 8.23
CA THR A 237 -10.58 7.70 9.07
C THR A 237 -9.97 9.09 8.94
N THR A 238 -8.71 9.20 8.47
CA THR A 238 -8.03 10.48 8.23
C THR A 238 -8.66 11.26 7.07
N PHE A 239 -9.32 10.57 6.14
CA PHE A 239 -10.05 11.16 5.01
C PHE A 239 -11.48 11.59 5.38
N LEU A 240 -11.87 11.43 6.65
CA LEU A 240 -13.14 11.93 7.20
C LEU A 240 -12.89 13.25 7.96
N PRO A 241 -13.16 14.43 7.34
CA PRO A 241 -13.01 15.75 7.97
C PRO A 241 -14.04 16.07 9.07
N LEU A 242 -14.22 15.17 10.02
CA LEU A 242 -15.19 15.29 11.12
C LEU A 242 -14.53 15.77 12.42
N ASP A 243 -13.20 15.59 12.57
CA ASP A 243 -12.47 16.02 13.77
C ASP A 243 -12.14 17.52 13.79
N PRO A 244 -12.28 18.23 14.93
CA PRO A 244 -12.69 17.71 16.24
C PRO A 244 -14.20 17.83 16.53
N LEU A 245 -14.94 18.62 15.75
CA LEU A 245 -16.30 19.07 16.08
C LEU A 245 -17.36 17.97 16.02
N PHE A 246 -17.15 16.98 15.15
CA PHE A 246 -18.07 15.89 14.85
C PHE A 246 -17.39 14.53 15.02
N SER A 247 -16.42 14.45 15.91
CA SER A 247 -15.71 13.21 16.27
C SER A 247 -16.65 12.06 16.66
N ASN A 248 -17.82 12.38 17.22
CA ASN A 248 -18.88 11.42 17.53
C ASN A 248 -19.57 10.77 16.32
N LEU A 249 -19.38 11.32 15.11
CA LEU A 249 -19.87 10.76 13.85
C LEU A 249 -18.85 9.85 13.16
N LEU A 250 -17.59 9.83 13.62
CA LEU A 250 -16.59 8.91 13.08
C LEU A 250 -17.00 7.45 13.35
N PRO A 251 -16.65 6.52 12.44
CA PRO A 251 -16.72 5.09 12.71
C PRO A 251 -16.06 4.75 14.05
N LYS A 252 -16.60 3.74 14.75
CA LYS A 252 -15.91 3.19 15.91
C LYS A 252 -14.50 2.73 15.49
N PRO A 253 -13.46 2.96 16.29
CA PRO A 253 -12.14 2.38 16.07
C PRO A 253 -12.24 0.85 15.90
N ASP A 254 -11.32 0.28 15.13
CA ASP A 254 -11.15 -1.17 15.08
C ASP A 254 -10.52 -1.68 16.38
N GLU A 255 -10.64 -2.99 16.63
CA GLU A 255 -9.90 -3.67 17.68
C GLU A 255 -8.70 -4.40 17.06
N LEU A 256 -7.49 -3.95 17.39
CA LEU A 256 -6.27 -4.52 16.86
C LEU A 256 -5.61 -5.42 17.92
N GLN A 257 -5.58 -6.72 17.67
CA GLN A 257 -4.79 -7.66 18.46
C GLN A 257 -3.32 -7.58 18.02
N LYS A 258 -2.49 -6.87 18.77
CA LYS A 258 -1.05 -6.79 18.49
C LYS A 258 -0.40 -8.15 18.66
N ARG A 259 0.46 -8.50 17.72
CA ARG A 259 1.26 -9.73 17.72
C ARG A 259 2.72 -9.37 17.51
N SER A 260 3.61 -10.15 18.11
CA SER A 260 5.04 -10.03 17.86
C SER A 260 5.64 -11.43 17.82
N THR A 261 6.61 -11.61 16.93
CA THR A 261 7.25 -12.89 16.68
C THR A 261 8.73 -12.77 17.02
N ASP A 262 9.18 -13.65 17.89
CA ASP A 262 10.56 -13.69 18.38
C ASP A 262 11.16 -15.08 18.07
N PRO A 263 12.47 -15.18 17.78
CA PRO A 263 13.14 -16.47 17.66
C PRO A 263 13.12 -17.21 19.02
N VAL A 264 13.07 -18.54 19.00
CA VAL A 264 13.12 -19.35 20.22
C VAL A 264 14.56 -19.38 20.75
N GLU A 265 14.77 -18.82 21.95
CA GLU A 265 16.07 -18.88 22.64
C GLU A 265 16.51 -20.34 22.84
N GLY A 266 17.74 -20.66 22.39
CA GLY A 266 18.33 -22.01 22.46
C GLY A 266 18.23 -22.85 21.17
N ALA A 267 17.63 -22.31 20.10
CA ALA A 267 17.66 -22.92 18.77
C ALA A 267 18.91 -22.57 17.94
N ALA A 268 19.72 -21.58 18.38
CA ALA A 268 21.04 -21.37 17.83
C ALA A 268 21.96 -22.49 18.32
N ALA A 269 22.45 -23.29 17.38
CA ALA A 269 23.55 -24.22 17.58
C ALA A 269 24.73 -23.51 18.27
N GLY A 270 25.58 -24.27 18.96
CA GLY A 270 26.70 -23.76 19.78
C GLY A 270 27.62 -22.79 19.04
N ASP A 271 28.59 -22.21 19.78
CA ASP A 271 29.50 -21.10 19.41
C ASP A 271 29.97 -20.96 17.93
N ASP A 272 29.92 -22.02 17.12
CA ASP A 272 30.15 -22.01 15.67
C ASP A 272 29.03 -21.36 14.83
N ALA A 273 27.78 -21.26 15.33
CA ALA A 273 26.64 -20.68 14.59
C ALA A 273 26.70 -19.14 14.50
N LEU A 274 27.47 -18.49 15.38
CA LEU A 274 27.75 -17.05 15.33
C LEU A 274 28.76 -16.66 14.25
N PHE A 275 29.43 -17.66 13.64
CA PHE A 275 30.44 -17.48 12.59
C PHE A 275 30.07 -18.17 11.26
N ALA A 276 28.90 -18.81 11.19
CA ALA A 276 28.35 -19.24 9.91
C ALA A 276 27.96 -17.99 9.12
N ASP A 277 28.41 -17.88 7.86
CA ASP A 277 27.87 -16.90 6.92
C ASP A 277 26.35 -17.09 6.90
N SER A 278 25.63 -16.18 7.55
CA SER A 278 24.18 -16.24 7.63
C SER A 278 23.64 -15.77 6.28
N ASP A 279 23.61 -16.67 5.31
CA ASP A 279 22.95 -16.42 4.03
C ASP A 279 21.49 -16.10 4.33
N ILE A 280 21.07 -14.87 4.02
CA ILE A 280 19.69 -14.43 4.22
C ILE A 280 18.82 -15.22 3.24
N PRO A 281 17.97 -16.16 3.70
CA PRO A 281 17.26 -17.04 2.78
C PRO A 281 16.10 -16.32 2.09
N VAL A 282 15.48 -15.34 2.76
CA VAL A 282 14.24 -14.69 2.29
C VAL A 282 14.29 -13.17 2.46
N GLY A 283 14.09 -12.45 1.36
CA GLY A 283 13.78 -11.02 1.36
C GLY A 283 12.28 -10.77 1.20
N LEU A 284 11.73 -9.81 1.95
CA LEU A 284 10.37 -9.30 1.76
C LEU A 284 10.43 -7.87 1.23
N VAL A 285 9.78 -7.61 0.11
CA VAL A 285 9.62 -6.27 -0.46
C VAL A 285 8.13 -6.01 -0.63
N GLY A 286 7.68 -4.80 -0.39
CA GLY A 286 6.27 -4.46 -0.57
C GLY A 286 5.94 -3.09 -0.03
N THR A 287 4.70 -2.97 0.42
CA THR A 287 4.09 -1.70 0.87
C THR A 287 3.98 -1.66 2.39
N SER A 288 3.15 -0.74 2.89
CA SER A 288 2.70 -0.66 4.29
C SER A 288 2.06 -1.95 4.83
N TYR A 289 1.50 -2.83 3.98
CA TYR A 289 1.05 -4.17 4.40
C TYR A 289 2.21 -5.02 4.96
N SER A 290 3.42 -4.78 4.48
CA SER A 290 4.65 -5.48 4.89
C SER A 290 5.53 -4.63 5.82
N ALA A 291 5.57 -3.31 5.63
CA ALA A 291 6.43 -2.40 6.39
C ALA A 291 5.90 -2.10 7.81
N ASN A 292 4.59 -2.08 8.00
CA ASN A 292 3.99 -1.67 9.27
C ASN A 292 3.96 -2.85 10.27
N PRO A 293 4.59 -2.73 11.45
CA PRO A 293 4.69 -3.81 12.43
C PRO A 293 3.34 -4.19 13.06
N ASN A 294 2.33 -3.32 12.98
CA ASN A 294 0.99 -3.62 13.52
C ASN A 294 0.38 -4.88 12.92
N TRP A 295 0.71 -5.22 11.67
CA TRP A 295 0.20 -6.39 10.97
C TRP A 295 0.97 -7.67 11.28
N ASN A 296 2.19 -7.55 11.81
CA ASN A 296 3.10 -8.65 12.06
C ASN A 296 3.29 -9.60 10.86
N PHE A 297 3.21 -9.11 9.62
CA PHE A 297 3.32 -9.96 8.43
C PHE A 297 4.72 -10.60 8.32
N VAL A 298 5.77 -9.81 8.60
CA VAL A 298 7.16 -10.32 8.68
C VAL A 298 7.27 -11.45 9.71
N GLY A 299 6.75 -11.24 10.92
CA GLY A 299 6.79 -12.25 11.97
C GLY A 299 6.02 -13.51 11.60
N ALA A 300 4.83 -13.36 11.00
CA ALA A 300 4.05 -14.48 10.51
C ALA A 300 4.80 -15.27 9.42
N LEU A 301 5.50 -14.59 8.51
CA LEU A 301 6.36 -15.24 7.51
C LEU A 301 7.52 -15.99 8.16
N LYS A 302 8.24 -15.38 9.12
CA LYS A 302 9.33 -16.05 9.85
C LYS A 302 8.87 -17.35 10.49
N GLN A 303 7.72 -17.30 11.18
CA GLN A 303 7.14 -18.47 11.82
C GLN A 303 6.69 -19.54 10.82
N ALA A 304 6.01 -19.14 9.73
CA ALA A 304 5.49 -20.10 8.76
C ALA A 304 6.62 -20.76 7.96
N LEU A 305 7.57 -19.96 7.47
CA LEU A 305 8.70 -20.40 6.65
C LEU A 305 9.77 -21.14 7.46
N ARG A 306 9.78 -20.97 8.79
CA ARG A 306 10.84 -21.47 9.68
C ARG A 306 12.22 -20.98 9.23
N SER A 307 12.29 -19.69 8.97
CA SER A 307 13.40 -19.04 8.28
C SER A 307 13.42 -17.57 8.65
N ASP A 308 14.60 -16.97 8.80
CA ASP A 308 14.66 -15.51 8.93
C ASP A 308 14.15 -14.82 7.65
N VAL A 309 13.59 -13.63 7.81
CA VAL A 309 13.01 -12.81 6.74
C VAL A 309 13.47 -11.37 6.94
N VAL A 310 14.21 -10.84 5.97
CA VAL A 310 14.66 -9.45 5.98
C VAL A 310 13.64 -8.59 5.25
N ASN A 311 13.15 -7.55 5.92
CA ASN A 311 12.12 -6.66 5.40
C ASN A 311 12.73 -5.42 4.74
N TYR A 312 12.47 -5.28 3.44
CA TYR A 312 12.83 -4.15 2.58
C TYR A 312 11.59 -3.38 2.10
N ALA A 313 10.42 -3.64 2.67
CA ALA A 313 9.20 -2.91 2.34
C ALA A 313 9.25 -1.44 2.84
N GLU A 314 8.62 -0.54 2.10
CA GLU A 314 8.48 0.87 2.49
C GLU A 314 7.00 1.28 2.54
N ASP A 315 6.68 2.20 3.44
CA ASP A 315 5.34 2.80 3.55
C ASP A 315 5.21 4.01 2.61
N GLY A 316 4.06 4.19 1.98
CA GLY A 316 3.71 5.39 1.20
C GLY A 316 4.28 5.49 -0.23
N HIS A 317 4.93 4.46 -0.75
CA HIS A 317 5.58 4.49 -2.09
C HIS A 317 5.02 3.49 -3.11
N GLY A 318 3.95 2.77 -2.77
CA GLY A 318 3.43 1.66 -3.59
C GLY A 318 4.41 0.47 -3.68
N PRO A 319 4.06 -0.60 -4.42
CA PRO A 319 4.86 -1.83 -4.42
C PRO A 319 6.06 -1.79 -5.39
N ILE A 320 6.07 -0.91 -6.39
CA ILE A 320 7.11 -0.88 -7.43
C ILE A 320 8.37 -0.16 -6.96
N LEU A 321 8.26 1.04 -6.40
CA LEU A 321 9.43 1.83 -6.01
C LEU A 321 10.34 1.10 -5.01
N PRO A 322 9.83 0.48 -3.92
CA PRO A 322 10.65 -0.28 -2.99
C PRO A 322 11.39 -1.45 -3.66
N MET A 323 10.77 -2.11 -4.64
CA MET A 323 11.42 -3.17 -5.41
C MET A 323 12.54 -2.65 -6.30
N LEU A 324 12.31 -1.55 -6.99
CA LEU A 324 13.34 -0.95 -7.84
C LEU A 324 14.53 -0.44 -7.01
N LYS A 325 14.28 0.16 -5.84
CA LYS A 325 15.32 0.53 -4.87
C LYS A 325 16.07 -0.70 -4.37
N TYR A 326 15.34 -1.76 -3.99
CA TYR A 326 15.93 -3.02 -3.50
C TYR A 326 16.92 -3.62 -4.52
N LEU A 327 16.56 -3.67 -5.81
CA LEU A 327 17.44 -4.16 -6.88
C LEU A 327 18.75 -3.35 -7.03
N GLN A 328 18.82 -2.14 -6.49
CA GLN A 328 20.01 -1.30 -6.52
C GLN A 328 20.84 -1.37 -5.23
N THR A 329 20.35 -2.03 -4.17
CA THR A 329 21.06 -2.14 -2.89
C THR A 329 22.30 -3.02 -2.99
N ASP A 330 23.28 -2.75 -2.13
CA ASP A 330 24.45 -3.62 -1.98
C ASP A 330 24.08 -4.98 -1.39
N ALA A 331 23.03 -5.04 -0.57
CA ALA A 331 22.49 -6.27 -0.02
C ALA A 331 22.08 -7.25 -1.14
N PHE A 332 21.30 -6.79 -2.12
CA PHE A 332 20.92 -7.62 -3.27
C PHE A 332 22.11 -7.97 -4.16
N LYS A 333 23.03 -7.03 -4.38
CA LYS A 333 24.18 -7.24 -5.29
C LYS A 333 25.22 -8.21 -4.74
N ASN A 334 25.44 -8.22 -3.42
CA ASN A 334 26.52 -8.97 -2.80
C ASN A 334 26.04 -10.22 -2.05
N THR A 335 24.80 -10.21 -1.56
CA THR A 335 24.19 -11.27 -0.74
C THR A 335 22.73 -11.46 -1.15
N PRO A 336 22.45 -11.86 -2.41
CA PRO A 336 21.09 -12.06 -2.89
C PRO A 336 20.42 -13.20 -2.11
N PRO A 337 19.16 -13.04 -1.66
CA PRO A 337 18.45 -14.12 -0.98
C PRO A 337 18.04 -15.21 -1.96
N GLN A 338 17.73 -16.40 -1.44
CA GLN A 338 17.21 -17.50 -2.24
C GLN A 338 15.82 -17.16 -2.82
N VAL A 339 14.98 -16.51 -2.01
CA VAL A 339 13.62 -16.10 -2.37
C VAL A 339 13.41 -14.64 -2.05
N VAL A 340 12.75 -13.92 -2.96
CA VAL A 340 12.12 -12.62 -2.68
C VAL A 340 10.61 -12.77 -2.75
N ILE A 341 9.95 -12.49 -1.64
CA ILE A 341 8.51 -12.32 -1.57
C ILE A 341 8.23 -10.85 -1.90
N TRP A 342 7.49 -10.62 -2.98
CA TRP A 342 7.07 -9.28 -3.37
C TRP A 342 5.57 -9.11 -3.12
N GLU A 343 5.23 -8.42 -2.03
CA GLU A 343 3.86 -8.08 -1.66
C GLU A 343 3.35 -6.93 -2.53
N PHE A 344 2.23 -7.16 -3.20
CA PHE A 344 1.69 -6.28 -4.23
C PHE A 344 0.15 -6.26 -4.17
N PRO A 345 -0.49 -5.21 -3.62
CA PRO A 345 -1.95 -5.11 -3.62
C PRO A 345 -2.51 -4.92 -5.03
N GLU A 346 -3.57 -5.65 -5.40
CA GLU A 346 -4.07 -5.71 -6.79
C GLU A 346 -4.35 -4.31 -7.39
N ARG A 347 -4.84 -3.38 -6.56
CA ARG A 347 -5.18 -2.00 -6.96
C ARG A 347 -4.01 -1.19 -7.52
N TYR A 348 -2.76 -1.59 -7.25
CA TYR A 348 -1.58 -0.89 -7.78
C TYR A 348 -1.22 -1.31 -9.20
N LEU A 349 -1.77 -2.40 -9.75
CA LEU A 349 -1.45 -2.83 -11.10
C LEU A 349 -1.85 -1.77 -12.16
N PRO A 350 -3.06 -1.19 -12.12
CA PRO A 350 -3.44 -0.10 -13.03
C PRO A 350 -2.95 1.29 -12.60
N ALA A 351 -2.31 1.42 -11.44
CA ALA A 351 -1.89 2.70 -10.91
C ALA A 351 -0.67 3.28 -11.65
N HIS A 352 -0.61 4.61 -11.75
CA HIS A 352 0.58 5.30 -12.24
C HIS A 352 1.69 5.28 -11.19
N ASN A 353 2.93 5.04 -11.60
CA ASN A 353 4.11 5.10 -10.75
C ASN A 353 5.04 6.22 -11.24
N ASP A 354 5.44 7.12 -10.35
CA ASP A 354 6.49 8.11 -10.65
C ASP A 354 7.87 7.44 -10.50
N LEU A 355 8.53 7.22 -11.65
CA LEU A 355 9.84 6.59 -11.73
C LEU A 355 10.96 7.62 -11.96
N GLY A 356 10.70 8.91 -11.74
CA GLY A 356 11.65 9.99 -12.01
C GLY A 356 12.95 9.92 -11.21
N GLU A 357 12.98 9.18 -10.11
CA GLU A 357 14.20 8.95 -9.31
C GLU A 357 15.16 7.91 -9.93
N PHE A 358 14.71 7.11 -10.90
CA PHE A 358 15.52 6.07 -11.53
C PHE A 358 16.06 6.50 -12.89
N ASP A 359 17.22 5.94 -13.30
CA ASP A 359 17.75 6.15 -14.65
C ASP A 359 16.74 5.62 -15.69
N PRO A 360 16.21 6.47 -16.60
CA PRO A 360 15.26 6.05 -17.62
C PRO A 360 15.78 4.94 -18.53
N LYS A 361 17.11 4.87 -18.76
CA LYS A 361 17.72 3.79 -19.55
C LYS A 361 17.63 2.45 -18.82
N TRP A 362 17.93 2.44 -17.52
CA TRP A 362 17.83 1.25 -16.69
C TRP A 362 16.39 0.74 -16.63
N ILE A 363 15.41 1.63 -16.46
CA ILE A 363 13.99 1.27 -16.52
C ILE A 363 13.61 0.69 -17.89
N ALA A 364 14.07 1.30 -18.98
CA ALA A 364 13.81 0.80 -20.32
C ALA A 364 14.47 -0.57 -20.57
N GLU A 365 15.66 -0.83 -20.02
CA GLU A 365 16.33 -2.13 -20.07
C GLU A 365 15.59 -3.18 -19.25
N LEU A 366 15.12 -2.81 -18.05
CA LEU A 366 14.34 -3.69 -17.18
C LEU A 366 13.08 -4.18 -17.90
N LYS A 367 12.34 -3.29 -18.58
CA LYS A 367 11.12 -3.66 -19.33
C LYS A 367 11.38 -4.51 -20.59
N LYS A 368 12.62 -4.57 -21.10
CA LYS A 368 12.98 -5.24 -22.37
C LYS A 368 13.41 -6.70 -22.25
N SER A 369 13.55 -7.22 -21.03
CA SER A 369 14.25 -8.48 -20.77
C SER A 369 13.67 -9.72 -21.47
N ARG A 370 12.44 -9.68 -22.01
CA ARG A 370 11.85 -10.78 -22.81
C ARG A 370 12.03 -10.65 -24.34
N ASP A 371 11.94 -9.46 -24.92
CA ASP A 371 11.93 -9.28 -26.39
C ASP A 371 13.22 -9.75 -27.07
N THR A 372 14.33 -9.76 -26.34
CA THR A 372 15.63 -10.15 -26.90
C THR A 372 15.75 -11.68 -27.05
N GLN A 373 15.08 -12.48 -26.23
CA GLN A 373 15.16 -13.95 -26.31
C GLN A 373 14.22 -14.54 -27.37
N GLU A 374 13.01 -14.00 -27.54
CA GLU A 374 12.11 -14.42 -28.64
C GLU A 374 12.65 -14.02 -30.02
N ASN A 375 13.24 -12.83 -30.16
CA ASN A 375 13.84 -12.40 -31.43
C ASN A 375 15.12 -13.18 -31.80
N VAL A 376 15.87 -13.68 -30.83
CA VAL A 376 17.04 -14.55 -31.10
C VAL A 376 16.58 -15.97 -31.43
N ALA A 377 15.54 -16.48 -30.77
CA ALA A 377 14.97 -17.80 -31.07
C ALA A 377 14.29 -17.87 -32.45
N LEU A 378 13.68 -16.76 -32.92
CA LEU A 378 13.08 -16.66 -34.25
C LEU A 378 14.13 -16.52 -35.37
N ASN A 379 15.28 -15.90 -35.09
CA ASN A 379 16.38 -15.71 -36.05
C ASN A 379 17.38 -16.88 -36.10
N ALA A 380 17.26 -17.88 -35.21
CA ALA A 380 18.15 -19.04 -35.15
C ALA A 380 17.69 -20.24 -36.01
N LYS A 381 16.77 -20.06 -36.97
CA LYS A 381 16.48 -21.11 -37.98
C LYS A 381 17.65 -21.20 -38.96
N PRO A 382 18.25 -22.39 -39.21
CA PRO A 382 19.40 -22.50 -40.11
C PRO A 382 19.02 -22.15 -41.55
N SER A 383 19.83 -21.32 -42.20
CA SER A 383 19.76 -21.06 -43.63
C SER A 383 19.87 -22.37 -44.41
N GLU A 384 18.90 -22.64 -45.29
CA GLU A 384 18.99 -23.72 -46.27
C GLU A 384 20.32 -23.64 -47.04
N SER A 385 21.05 -24.75 -47.06
CA SER A 385 22.31 -24.87 -47.80
C SER A 385 22.03 -25.14 -49.28
N PRO A 386 22.88 -24.69 -50.22
CA PRO A 386 22.58 -24.72 -51.65
C PRO A 386 22.66 -26.13 -52.22
N ASN A 387 21.66 -26.46 -53.03
CA ASN A 387 21.52 -27.71 -53.77
C ASN A 387 22.76 -27.93 -54.67
N ARG A 388 23.54 -28.99 -54.41
CA ARG A 388 24.69 -29.39 -55.22
C ARG A 388 24.19 -30.31 -56.34
N ALA A 389 24.08 -29.78 -57.55
CA ALA A 389 23.82 -30.56 -58.75
C ALA A 389 24.96 -31.57 -58.97
N GLN A 390 24.62 -32.85 -59.10
CA GLN A 390 25.50 -33.90 -59.61
C GLN A 390 25.23 -34.07 -61.10
N ASN A 391 26.33 -34.09 -61.87
CA ASN A 391 26.40 -34.65 -63.23
C ASN A 391 26.44 -36.18 -63.16
#